data_AF-A0A386PPA0-F1
#
_entry.id   AF-A0A386PPA0-F1
#
_cell.length_a   1.000
_cell.length_b   1.000
_cell.length_c   1.000
_cell.angle_alpha   90.00
_cell.angle_beta   90.00
_cell.angle_gamma   90.00
#
_symmetry.space_group_name_H-M   'P 1'
#
loop_
_entity.id
_entity.type
_entity.pdbx_description
1 polymer ?
#
loop_
_entity_poly.entity_id
_entity_poly.type
_entity_poly.pdbx_seq_one_letter_code
_entity_poly.pdbx_strand_id
1 'polypeptide(L)'
;MTILLIAICEEYIYRGVLVPLSLKLTNNKLFISVLISSIGFAFAHIVNFEHGSFLMILSQIILAFGTGMLFGTLYLKSKNLSLVIILHFLSDLPLLASGGSATTLTNSQTYSLLMIVVVISLIACLISLVQLHGFKKKLAQHFI
;
A
#
# COMPACT_ATOMS: atom_id res chain seq x y z
N MET A 1 -18.97 -8.52 0.95
CA MET A 1 -18.33 -7.85 2.10
C MET A 1 -18.29 -6.36 1.82
N THR A 2 -18.51 -5.49 2.80
CA THR A 2 -18.46 -4.03 2.56
C THR A 2 -17.01 -3.58 2.38
N ILE A 3 -16.73 -2.66 1.44
CA ILE A 3 -15.37 -2.17 1.16
C ILE A 3 -14.69 -1.53 2.39
N LEU A 4 -15.47 -0.95 3.30
CA LEU A 4 -14.95 -0.43 4.57
C LEU A 4 -14.37 -1.54 5.45
N LEU A 5 -15.02 -2.71 5.50
CA LEU A 5 -14.53 -3.83 6.29
C LEU A 5 -13.23 -4.40 5.70
N ILE A 6 -13.12 -4.43 4.36
CA ILE A 6 -11.88 -4.81 3.66
C ILE A 6 -10.75 -3.86 4.06
N ALA A 7 -10.97 -2.54 3.92
CA ALA A 7 -9.98 -1.53 4.30
C ALA A 7 -9.58 -1.64 5.78
N ILE A 8 -10.53 -1.87 6.70
CA ILE A 8 -10.22 -2.09 8.13
C ILE A 8 -9.34 -3.32 8.31
N CYS A 9 -9.73 -4.47 7.76
CA CYS A 9 -9.01 -5.73 7.92
C CYS A 9 -7.60 -5.65 7.34
N GLU A 10 -7.47 -5.17 6.12
CA GLU A 10 -6.18 -5.09 5.43
C GLU A 10 -5.24 -4.11 6.13
N GLU A 11 -5.70 -2.90 6.49
CA GLU A 11 -4.86 -1.96 7.21
C GLU A 11 -4.52 -2.45 8.63
N TYR A 12 -5.45 -3.11 9.32
CA TYR A 12 -5.16 -3.69 10.62
C TYR A 12 -4.07 -4.77 10.53
N ILE A 13 -4.17 -5.70 9.58
CA ILE A 13 -3.18 -6.77 9.41
C ILE A 13 -1.82 -6.18 9.02
N TYR A 14 -1.77 -5.37 7.97
CA TYR A 14 -0.48 -4.94 7.40
C TYR A 14 0.14 -3.79 8.19
N ARG A 15 -0.63 -2.77 8.58
CA ARG A 15 -0.10 -1.60 9.30
C ARG A 15 -0.22 -1.76 10.81
N GLY A 16 -1.37 -2.24 11.30
CA GLY A 16 -1.60 -2.43 12.74
C GLY A 16 -0.78 -3.55 13.38
N VAL A 17 -0.56 -4.66 12.67
CA VAL A 17 0.14 -5.85 13.20
C VAL A 17 1.52 -6.03 12.58
N LEU A 18 1.61 -6.12 11.24
CA LEU A 18 2.84 -6.51 10.57
C LEU A 18 3.94 -5.45 10.65
N VAL A 19 3.62 -4.14 10.57
CA VAL A 19 4.61 -3.07 10.76
C VAL A 19 5.23 -3.11 12.17
N PRO A 20 4.47 -3.11 13.29
CA PRO A 20 5.04 -3.21 14.63
C PRO A 20 5.88 -4.47 14.86
N LEU A 21 5.45 -5.63 14.35
CA LEU A 21 6.23 -6.86 14.44
C LEU A 21 7.53 -6.75 13.64
N SER A 22 7.47 -6.21 12.43
CA SER A 22 8.64 -6.01 11.59
C SER A 22 9.64 -5.01 12.21
N LEU A 23 9.17 -3.99 12.92
CA LEU A 23 10.04 -3.07 13.66
C LEU A 23 10.84 -3.80 14.75
N LYS A 24 10.19 -4.69 15.50
CA LYS A 24 10.87 -5.53 16.51
C LYS A 24 11.90 -6.46 15.86
N LEU A 25 11.54 -7.11 14.76
CA LEU A 25 12.42 -8.05 14.06
C LEU A 25 13.61 -7.37 13.37
N THR A 26 13.44 -6.13 12.93
CA THR A 26 14.45 -5.43 12.12
C THR A 26 15.29 -4.43 12.92
N ASN A 27 15.21 -4.45 14.26
CA ASN A 27 15.88 -3.49 15.14
C ASN A 27 15.52 -2.03 14.81
N ASN A 28 14.21 -1.74 14.70
CA ASN A 28 13.65 -0.43 14.40
C ASN A 28 14.08 0.16 13.04
N LYS A 29 14.42 -0.67 12.05
CA LYS A 29 14.63 -0.23 10.67
C LYS A 29 13.28 0.10 10.02
N LEU A 30 12.88 1.37 10.14
CA LEU A 30 11.58 1.88 9.67
C LEU A 30 11.29 1.51 8.21
N PHE A 31 12.21 1.79 7.30
CA PHE A 31 12.03 1.51 5.87
C PHE A 31 11.83 0.02 5.58
N ILE A 32 12.63 -0.85 6.19
CA ILE A 32 12.53 -2.30 6.00
C ILE A 32 11.20 -2.82 6.55
N SER A 33 10.71 -2.25 7.67
CA SER A 33 9.43 -2.65 8.25
C SER A 33 8.24 -2.29 7.35
N VAL A 34 8.28 -1.11 6.73
CA VAL A 34 7.28 -0.70 5.72
C VAL A 34 7.39 -1.54 4.46
N LEU A 35 8.60 -1.88 4.02
CA LEU A 35 8.84 -2.72 2.86
C LEU A 35 8.21 -4.12 3.04
N ILE A 36 8.47 -4.77 4.19
CA ILE A 36 7.89 -6.09 4.52
C ILE A 36 6.36 -6.01 4.49
N SER A 37 5.79 -5.00 5.14
CA SER A 37 4.33 -4.79 5.14
C SER A 37 3.76 -4.62 3.73
N SER A 38 4.45 -3.87 2.87
CA SER A 38 3.96 -3.52 1.53
C SER A 38 4.04 -4.71 0.57
N ILE A 39 5.08 -5.54 0.69
CA ILE A 39 5.19 -6.81 -0.05
C ILE A 39 4.05 -7.75 0.35
N GLY A 40 3.82 -7.92 1.65
CA GLY A 40 2.73 -8.76 2.15
C GLY A 40 1.35 -8.30 1.68
N PHE A 41 1.11 -6.99 1.67
CA PHE A 41 -0.13 -6.38 1.19
C PHE A 41 -0.33 -6.59 -0.32
N ALA A 42 0.73 -6.39 -1.11
CA ALA A 42 0.68 -6.64 -2.56
C ALA A 42 0.40 -8.12 -2.88
N PHE A 43 1.00 -9.06 -2.14
CA PHE A 43 0.74 -10.49 -2.33
C PHE A 43 -0.68 -10.93 -1.96
N ALA A 44 -1.35 -10.22 -1.05
CA ALA A 44 -2.76 -10.49 -0.75
C ALA A 44 -3.64 -10.44 -2.00
N HIS A 45 -3.27 -9.60 -2.98
CA HIS A 45 -4.05 -9.35 -4.19
C HIS A 45 -3.85 -10.42 -5.28
N ILE A 46 -2.94 -11.38 -5.09
CA ILE A 46 -2.77 -12.52 -6.01
C ILE A 46 -4.07 -13.35 -6.09
N VAL A 47 -4.88 -13.39 -5.03
CA VAL A 47 -6.17 -14.11 -5.04
C VAL A 47 -7.11 -13.61 -6.15
N ASN A 48 -6.92 -12.40 -6.66
CA ASN A 48 -7.75 -11.82 -7.70
C ASN A 48 -7.43 -12.36 -9.12
N PHE A 49 -6.42 -13.20 -9.29
CA PHE A 49 -6.15 -13.86 -10.59
C PHE A 49 -7.33 -14.68 -11.11
N GLU A 50 -8.22 -15.17 -10.23
CA GLU A 50 -9.43 -15.89 -10.63
C GLU A 50 -10.48 -14.98 -11.31
N HIS A 51 -10.35 -13.66 -11.17
CA HIS A 51 -11.37 -12.69 -11.57
C HIS A 51 -10.85 -11.62 -12.55
N GLY A 52 -9.58 -11.68 -12.95
CA GLY A 52 -8.97 -10.65 -13.79
C GLY A 52 -7.92 -11.18 -14.76
N SER A 53 -7.63 -10.39 -15.79
CA SER A 53 -6.53 -10.70 -16.72
C SER A 53 -5.18 -10.53 -16.02
N PHE A 54 -4.17 -11.27 -16.50
CA PHE A 54 -2.82 -11.21 -15.92
C PHE A 54 -2.27 -9.79 -15.79
N LEU A 55 -2.36 -8.98 -16.86
CA LEU A 55 -1.86 -7.60 -16.87
C LEU A 55 -2.62 -6.68 -15.90
N MET A 56 -3.93 -6.92 -15.72
CA MET A 56 -4.74 -6.13 -14.79
C MET A 56 -4.37 -6.45 -13.34
N ILE A 57 -4.23 -7.73 -13.00
CA ILE A 57 -3.81 -8.14 -11.65
C ILE A 57 -2.37 -7.72 -11.37
N LEU A 58 -1.47 -7.81 -12.35
CA LEU A 58 -0.12 -7.29 -12.21
C LEU A 58 -0.12 -5.77 -11.91
N SER A 59 -0.96 -5.01 -12.61
CA SER A 59 -1.13 -3.57 -12.35
C SER A 59 -1.65 -3.31 -10.93
N GLN A 60 -2.61 -4.12 -10.46
CA GLN A 60 -3.15 -4.05 -9.10
C GLN A 60 -2.08 -4.37 -8.05
N ILE A 61 -1.28 -5.42 -8.23
CA ILE A 61 -0.21 -5.81 -7.30
C ILE A 61 0.86 -4.70 -7.21
N ILE A 62 1.27 -4.13 -8.35
CA ILE A 62 2.24 -3.02 -8.39
C ILE A 62 1.68 -1.81 -7.65
N LEU A 63 0.44 -1.42 -7.94
CA LEU A 63 -0.21 -0.29 -7.27
C LEU A 63 -0.37 -0.54 -5.77
N ALA A 64 -0.81 -1.73 -5.36
CA ALA A 64 -0.95 -2.13 -3.96
C ALA A 64 0.40 -2.08 -3.23
N PHE A 65 1.49 -2.50 -3.87
CA PHE A 65 2.83 -2.32 -3.31
C PHE A 65 3.18 -0.84 -3.11
N GLY A 66 2.97 -0.01 -4.14
CA GLY A 66 3.24 1.44 -4.07
C GLY A 66 2.43 2.16 -2.99
N THR A 67 1.11 1.95 -2.96
CA THR A 67 0.24 2.52 -1.92
C THR A 67 0.55 1.94 -0.55
N GLY A 68 0.91 0.66 -0.48
CA GLY A 68 1.49 -0.02 0.69
C GLY A 68 2.62 0.78 1.32
N MET A 69 3.60 1.18 0.51
CA MET A 69 4.76 1.95 0.95
C MET A 69 4.36 3.32 1.53
N LEU A 70 3.48 4.05 0.85
CA LEU A 70 3.00 5.36 1.29
C LEU A 70 2.20 5.27 2.59
N PHE A 71 1.26 4.34 2.67
CA PHE A 71 0.38 4.15 3.82
C PHE A 71 1.15 3.64 5.04
N GLY A 72 2.10 2.71 4.86
CA GLY A 72 3.01 2.29 5.93
C GLY A 72 3.88 3.44 6.45
N THR A 73 4.38 4.29 5.55
CA THR A 73 5.13 5.51 5.92
C THR A 73 4.25 6.49 6.70
N LEU A 74 3.02 6.71 6.23
CA LEU A 74 2.05 7.61 6.84
C LEU A 74 1.63 7.12 8.23
N TYR A 75 1.39 5.81 8.38
CA TYR A 75 1.10 5.18 9.66
C TYR A 75 2.24 5.41 10.67
N LEU A 76 3.50 5.17 10.29
CA LEU A 76 4.64 5.36 11.19
C LEU A 76 4.82 6.81 11.63
N LYS A 77 4.61 7.76 10.72
CA LYS A 77 4.78 9.18 11.00
C LYS A 77 3.61 9.78 11.81
N SER A 78 2.39 9.37 11.51
CA SER A 78 1.18 9.90 12.17
C SER A 78 0.79 9.15 13.43
N LYS A 79 1.22 7.88 13.57
CA LYS A 79 0.75 6.93 14.58
C LYS A 79 -0.79 6.78 14.60
N ASN A 80 -1.43 7.00 13.46
CA ASN A 80 -2.89 7.00 13.34
C ASN A 80 -3.33 5.94 12.31
N LEU A 81 -3.85 4.80 12.81
CA LEU A 81 -4.34 3.72 11.94
C LEU A 81 -5.65 4.11 11.24
N SER A 82 -6.55 4.82 11.94
CA SER A 82 -7.84 5.25 11.39
C SER A 82 -7.68 6.14 10.16
N LEU A 83 -6.68 7.01 10.16
CA LEU A 83 -6.36 7.86 9.01
C LEU A 83 -6.01 7.03 7.77
N VAL A 84 -5.22 5.97 7.95
CA VAL A 84 -4.85 5.09 6.83
C VAL A 84 -6.04 4.25 6.36
N ILE A 85 -6.87 3.74 7.28
CA ILE A 85 -8.12 3.04 6.96
C ILE A 85 -9.04 3.92 6.10
N ILE A 86 -9.23 5.18 6.48
CA ILE A 86 -10.08 6.11 5.73
C ILE A 86 -9.51 6.33 4.32
N LEU A 87 -8.20 6.56 4.19
CA LEU A 87 -7.57 6.78 2.89
C LEU A 87 -7.67 5.55 1.98
N HIS A 88 -7.54 4.35 2.53
CA HIS A 88 -7.73 3.11 1.80
C HIS A 88 -9.20 2.92 1.37
N PHE A 89 -10.15 3.11 2.29
CA PHE A 89 -11.56 3.08 1.94
C PHE A 89 -11.90 4.06 0.80
N LEU A 90 -11.34 5.27 0.83
CA LEU A 90 -11.51 6.27 -0.23
C LEU A 90 -10.87 5.83 -1.55
N SER A 91 -9.73 5.12 -1.53
CA SER A 91 -9.12 4.59 -2.76
C SER A 91 -9.94 3.49 -3.42
N ASP A 92 -10.79 2.80 -2.65
CA ASP A 92 -11.64 1.71 -3.13
C ASP A 92 -13.01 2.18 -3.64
N LEU A 93 -13.40 3.43 -3.36
CA LEU A 93 -14.68 3.99 -3.82
C LEU A 93 -14.89 3.91 -5.34
N PRO A 94 -13.90 4.12 -6.22
CA PRO A 94 -14.08 3.95 -7.66
C PRO A 94 -14.53 2.54 -8.05
N LEU A 95 -14.04 1.50 -7.36
CA LEU A 95 -14.46 0.11 -7.58
C LEU A 95 -15.91 -0.12 -7.12
N LEU A 96 -16.31 0.51 -6.02
CA LEU A 96 -17.70 0.49 -5.57
C LEU A 96 -18.63 1.19 -6.58
N ALA A 97 -18.20 2.34 -7.10
CA ALA A 97 -18.96 3.11 -8.09
C ALA A 97 -19.14 2.36 -9.42
N SER A 98 -18.24 1.45 -9.78
CA SER A 98 -18.40 0.56 -10.94
C SER A 98 -19.28 -0.66 -10.66
N GLY A 99 -19.86 -0.77 -9.46
CA GLY A 99 -20.67 -1.92 -9.04
C GLY A 99 -19.88 -3.23 -8.97
N GLY A 100 -18.56 -3.16 -8.78
CA GLY A 100 -17.67 -4.32 -8.85
C GLY A 100 -17.52 -4.91 -10.26
N SER A 101 -18.04 -4.25 -11.29
CA SER A 101 -17.83 -4.68 -12.67
C SER A 101 -16.40 -4.33 -13.07
N ALA A 102 -15.62 -5.35 -13.45
CA ALA A 102 -14.34 -5.15 -14.09
C ALA A 102 -14.57 -4.40 -15.40
N THR A 103 -14.07 -3.17 -15.51
CA THR A 103 -14.06 -2.46 -16.77
C THR A 103 -13.24 -3.26 -17.77
N THR A 104 -13.87 -3.72 -18.85
CA THR A 104 -13.16 -4.41 -19.93
C THR A 104 -12.32 -3.41 -20.69
N LEU A 105 -11.06 -3.26 -20.27
CA LEU A 105 -10.07 -2.44 -20.96
C LEU A 105 -9.55 -3.17 -22.18
N THR A 106 -9.26 -2.43 -23.25
CA THR A 106 -8.50 -2.96 -24.38
C THR A 106 -7.06 -3.26 -23.93
N ASN A 107 -6.33 -4.06 -24.72
CA ASN A 107 -4.92 -4.33 -24.44
C ASN A 107 -4.08 -3.03 -24.38
N SER A 108 -4.31 -2.09 -25.30
CA SER A 108 -3.59 -0.81 -25.30
C SER A 108 -3.86 0.01 -24.03
N GLN A 109 -5.12 0.07 -23.59
CA GLN A 109 -5.50 0.74 -22.34
C GLN A 109 -4.87 0.08 -21.11
N THR A 110 -4.82 -1.26 -21.09
CA THR A 110 -4.22 -2.01 -19.98
C THR A 110 -2.70 -1.77 -19.90
N TYR A 111 -1.99 -1.68 -21.02
CA TYR A 111 -0.58 -1.29 -21.03
C TYR A 111 -0.36 0.14 -20.55
N SER A 112 -1.20 1.08 -20.97
CA SER A 112 -1.13 2.47 -20.48
C SER A 112 -1.36 2.53 -18.97
N LEU A 113 -2.33 1.78 -18.44
CA LEU A 113 -2.58 1.67 -17.00
C LEU A 113 -1.35 1.10 -16.27
N LEU A 114 -0.77 0.01 -16.78
CA LEU A 114 0.43 -0.62 -16.21
C LEU A 114 1.57 0.39 -16.09
N MET A 115 1.85 1.17 -17.13
CA MET A 115 2.91 2.18 -17.10
C MET A 115 2.63 3.28 -16.08
N ILE A 116 1.37 3.74 -15.97
CA ILE A 116 0.97 4.75 -14.99
C ILE A 116 1.17 4.21 -13.56
N VAL A 117 0.70 3.00 -13.25
CA VAL A 117 0.83 2.46 -11.89
C VAL A 117 2.27 2.15 -11.52
N VAL A 118 3.13 1.78 -12.48
CA VAL A 118 4.58 1.65 -12.25
C VAL A 118 5.17 2.98 -11.85
N VAL A 119 4.90 4.07 -12.60
CA VAL A 119 5.42 5.40 -12.29
C VAL A 119 4.93 5.88 -10.92
N ILE A 120 3.64 5.72 -10.63
CA ILE A 120 3.07 6.08 -9.32
C ILE A 120 3.76 5.30 -8.19
N SER A 121 3.96 4.00 -8.39
CA SER A 121 4.58 3.13 -7.37
C SER A 121 6.04 3.47 -7.14
N LEU A 122 6.79 3.84 -8.17
CA LEU A 122 8.16 4.31 -8.04
C LEU A 122 8.23 5.64 -7.26
N ILE A 123 7.34 6.59 -7.58
CA ILE A 123 7.24 7.87 -6.86
C ILE A 123 6.89 7.61 -5.38
N ALA A 124 5.92 6.73 -5.12
CA ALA A 124 5.51 6.32 -3.78
C ALA A 124 6.69 5.72 -2.97
N CYS A 125 7.49 4.85 -3.60
CA CYS A 125 8.69 4.29 -2.99
C CYS A 125 9.73 5.35 -2.67
N LEU A 126 9.97 6.29 -3.60
CA LEU A 126 10.92 7.39 -3.41
C LEU A 126 10.48 8.31 -2.26
N ILE A 127 9.21 8.69 -2.20
CA ILE A 127 8.65 9.48 -1.11
C ILE A 127 8.85 8.74 0.23
N SER A 128 8.52 7.45 0.26
CA SER A 128 8.66 6.61 1.46
C SER A 128 10.10 6.52 1.95
N LEU A 129 11.06 6.33 1.02
CA LEU A 129 12.49 6.35 1.30
C LEU A 129 12.92 7.69 1.92
N VAL A 130 12.62 8.80 1.27
CA VAL A 130 13.04 10.14 1.72
C VAL A 130 12.44 10.48 3.09
N GLN A 131 11.14 10.23 3.27
CA GLN A 131 10.41 10.57 4.49
C GLN A 131 10.88 9.74 5.69
N LEU A 132 11.13 8.44 5.53
CA LEU A 132 11.58 7.58 6.63
C LEU A 132 13.06 7.81 6.99
N HIS A 133 13.91 8.10 6.01
CA HIS A 133 15.29 8.52 6.29
C HIS A 133 15.34 9.84 7.06
N GLY A 134 14.56 10.84 6.63
CA GLY A 134 14.46 12.13 7.32
C GLY A 134 13.87 12.00 8.72
N PHE A 135 12.85 11.16 8.90
CA PHE A 135 12.21 10.93 10.19
C PHE A 135 13.13 10.26 11.21
N LYS A 136 13.91 9.24 10.79
CA LYS A 136 14.92 8.61 11.65
C LYS A 136 15.96 9.61 12.16
N LYS A 137 16.43 10.53 11.30
CA LYS A 137 17.38 11.58 11.71
C LYS A 137 16.78 12.50 12.79
N LYS A 138 15.53 12.94 12.63
CA LYS A 138 14.85 13.78 13.63
C LYS A 138 14.69 13.08 14.98
N LEU A 139 14.34 11.79 14.98
CA LEU A 139 14.24 11.00 16.20
C LEU A 139 15.60 10.96 16.93
N ALA A 140 16.70 10.69 16.21
CA ALA A 140 18.03 10.63 16.82
C ALA A 140 18.49 11.97 17.45
N GLN A 141 18.04 13.10 16.93
CA GLN A 141 18.42 14.44 17.42
C GLN A 141 17.71 14.87 18.72
N HIS A 142 16.61 14.21 19.11
CA HIS A 142 15.86 14.56 20.33
C HIS A 142 16.25 13.70 21.56
N PHE A 143 17.20 12.76 21.39
CA PHE A 143 17.67 11.85 22.44
C PHE A 143 19.18 12.00 22.74
N ILE A 144 19.78 13.13 22.36
CA ILE A 144 21.14 13.58 22.72
C ILE A 144 20.97 14.92 23.43
#